data_AF-A0A944GS58-F1
#
_entry.id   AF-A0A944GS58-F1
#
_cell.length_a   1.000
_cell.length_b   1.000
_cell.length_c   1.000
_cell.angle_alpha   90.00
_cell.angle_beta   90.00
_cell.angle_gamma   90.00
#
_symmetry.space_group_name_H-M   'P 1'
#
loop_
_entity.id
_entity.type
_entity.pdbx_description
1 polymer ?
#
loop_
_entity_poly.entity_id
_entity_poly.type
_entity_poly.pdbx_seq_one_letter_code
_entity_poly.pdbx_strand_id
1 'polypeptide(L)'
;MLQKLDTKSPADLTISDLGKNDQRLGLKCNYCSRFRYMAMHRFPPETCVTEIAKSLHCAKCGSDDVETFAVSRNSENGYWPAESS
;
A
#
# COMPACT_ATOMS: atom_id res chain seq x y z
N MET A 1 -18.62 -9.16 24.87
CA MET A 1 -18.62 -8.90 23.42
C MET A 1 -17.18 -8.99 22.93
N LEU A 2 -16.76 -10.15 22.43
CA LEU A 2 -15.47 -10.27 21.75
C LEU A 2 -15.64 -9.68 20.35
N GLN A 3 -15.10 -8.47 20.14
CA GLN A 3 -14.94 -7.92 18.80
C GLN A 3 -13.96 -8.85 18.07
N LYS A 4 -14.47 -9.56 17.06
CA LYS A 4 -13.64 -10.26 16.09
C LYS A 4 -12.86 -9.17 15.37
N LEU A 5 -11.57 -9.06 15.66
CA LEU A 5 -10.64 -8.42 14.75
C LEU A 5 -10.58 -9.37 13.56
N ASP A 6 -11.38 -9.08 12.53
CA ASP A 6 -11.18 -9.62 11.20
C ASP A 6 -9.80 -9.15 10.74
N THR A 7 -8.76 -9.85 11.18
CA THR A 7 -7.38 -9.67 10.73
C THR A 7 -7.32 -10.17 9.30
N LYS A 8 -7.88 -9.39 8.39
CA LYS A 8 -7.85 -9.65 6.95
C LYS A 8 -6.36 -9.75 6.60
N SER A 9 -5.95 -10.90 6.08
CA SER A 9 -4.56 -11.12 5.66
C SER A 9 -4.13 -9.96 4.76
N PRO A 10 -2.87 -9.49 4.84
CA PRO A 10 -2.40 -8.35 4.05
C PRO A 10 -2.57 -8.54 2.54
N ALA A 11 -2.71 -9.79 2.07
CA ALA A 11 -3.00 -10.15 0.69
C ALA A 11 -4.44 -9.84 0.23
N ASP A 12 -5.39 -9.64 1.15
CA ASP A 12 -6.82 -9.43 0.87
C ASP A 12 -7.29 -7.99 1.15
N LEU A 13 -6.34 -7.09 1.45
CA LEU A 13 -6.65 -5.69 1.62
C LEU A 13 -6.99 -5.08 0.27
N THR A 14 -8.16 -4.46 0.18
CA THR A 14 -8.59 -3.74 -1.03
C THR A 14 -8.30 -2.24 -0.90
N ILE A 15 -8.39 -1.51 -2.01
CA ILE A 15 -8.32 -0.04 -2.01
C ILE A 15 -9.37 0.59 -1.09
N SER A 16 -10.58 0.04 -1.07
CA SER A 16 -11.66 0.49 -0.16
C SER A 16 -11.28 0.28 1.30
N ASP A 17 -10.65 -0.85 1.63
CA ASP A 17 -10.17 -1.13 2.98
C ASP A 17 -9.08 -0.12 3.38
N LEU A 18 -8.14 0.22 2.49
CA LEU A 18 -7.14 1.24 2.78
C LEU A 18 -7.77 2.58 3.15
N GLY A 19 -8.77 3.03 2.38
CA GLY A 19 -9.48 4.27 2.65
C GLY A 19 -10.21 4.27 4.00
N LYS A 20 -10.83 3.15 4.38
CA LYS A 20 -11.53 2.99 5.67
C LYS A 20 -10.57 2.99 6.87
N ASN A 21 -9.35 2.49 6.68
CA ASN A 21 -8.34 2.37 7.74
C ASN A 21 -7.39 3.58 7.82
N ASP A 22 -7.67 4.68 7.10
CA ASP A 22 -6.75 5.83 6.94
C ASP A 22 -5.34 5.41 6.50
N GLN A 23 -5.24 4.39 5.64
CA GLN A 23 -3.99 3.89 5.08
C GLN A 23 -3.77 4.43 3.67
N ARG A 24 -2.52 4.43 3.22
CA ARG A 24 -2.13 4.78 1.85
C ARG A 24 -1.61 3.57 1.10
N LEU A 25 -1.77 3.58 -0.21
CA LEU A 25 -1.14 2.61 -1.09
C LEU A 25 0.34 2.97 -1.29
N GLY A 26 1.23 2.13 -0.77
CA GLY A 26 2.66 2.19 -1.02
C GLY A 26 3.05 1.33 -2.22
N LEU A 27 4.06 1.77 -2.96
CA LEU A 27 4.74 0.99 -3.99
C LEU A 27 6.24 1.03 -3.70
N LYS A 28 6.89 -0.13 -3.67
CA LYS A 28 8.34 -0.27 -3.55
C LYS A 28 8.87 -1.12 -4.70
N CYS A 29 9.93 -0.66 -5.35
CA CYS A 29 10.69 -1.50 -6.27
C CYS A 29 11.75 -2.27 -5.48
N ASN A 30 11.77 -3.60 -5.60
CA ASN A 30 12.75 -4.44 -4.92
C ASN A 30 14.13 -4.38 -5.61
N TYR A 31 14.16 -4.02 -6.89
CA TYR A 31 15.40 -3.88 -7.64
C TYR A 31 16.17 -2.59 -7.30
N CYS A 32 15.52 -1.43 -7.33
CA CYS A 32 16.18 -0.12 -7.11
C CYS A 32 15.84 0.53 -5.75
N SER A 33 15.12 -0.18 -4.89
CA SER A 33 14.66 0.26 -3.57
C SER A 33 13.80 1.53 -3.57
N ARG A 34 13.30 1.96 -4.74
CA ARG A 34 12.50 3.18 -4.84
C ARG A 34 11.12 2.95 -4.24
N PHE A 35 10.79 3.74 -3.24
CA PHE A 35 9.47 3.82 -2.63
C PHE A 35 8.71 5.06 -3.11
N ARG A 36 7.38 4.95 -3.26
CA ARG A 36 6.46 6.07 -3.49
C ARG A 36 5.06 5.75 -2.99
N TYR A 37 4.30 6.80 -2.70
CA TYR A 37 2.85 6.68 -2.55
C TYR A 37 2.15 6.68 -3.91
N MET A 38 1.08 5.90 -3.98
CA MET A 38 0.22 5.78 -5.14
C MET A 38 -1.11 6.47 -4.87
N ALA A 39 -1.67 7.07 -5.91
CA ALA A 39 -2.96 7.71 -5.86
C ALA A 39 -4.08 6.65 -5.86
N MET A 40 -4.70 6.40 -4.70
CA MET A 40 -5.72 5.36 -4.52
C MET A 40 -6.94 5.54 -5.43
N HIS A 41 -7.33 6.78 -5.74
CA HIS A 41 -8.46 7.08 -6.63
C HIS A 41 -8.28 6.61 -8.08
N ARG A 42 -7.07 6.16 -8.47
CA ARG A 42 -6.79 5.60 -9.80
C ARG A 42 -7.13 4.12 -9.91
N PHE A 43 -7.48 3.47 -8.80
CA PHE A 43 -7.73 2.04 -8.73
C PHE A 43 -9.17 1.79 -8.29
N PRO A 44 -9.84 0.75 -8.84
CA PRO A 44 -11.15 0.35 -8.37
C PRO A 44 -11.14 0.01 -6.86
N PRO A 45 -12.21 0.34 -6.12
CA PRO A 45 -12.26 0.14 -4.67
C PRO A 45 -12.17 -1.34 -4.27
N GLU A 46 -12.62 -2.25 -5.10
CA GLU A 46 -12.57 -3.71 -4.89
C GLU A 46 -11.23 -4.35 -5.27
N THR A 47 -10.30 -3.59 -5.86
CA THR A 47 -8.99 -4.12 -6.27
C THR A 47 -8.13 -4.43 -5.05
N CYS A 48 -7.58 -5.65 -5.00
CA CYS A 48 -6.62 -6.06 -3.99
C CYS A 48 -5.30 -5.31 -4.16
N VAL A 49 -4.76 -4.83 -3.04
CA VAL A 49 -3.51 -4.06 -2.98
C VAL A 49 -2.36 -4.80 -3.63
N THR A 50 -2.20 -6.10 -3.36
CA THR A 50 -1.13 -6.95 -3.89
C THR A 50 -1.22 -7.19 -5.40
N GLU A 51 -2.43 -7.22 -5.95
CA GLU A 51 -2.64 -7.44 -7.39
C GLU A 51 -2.25 -6.22 -8.23
N ILE A 52 -2.26 -5.02 -7.63
CA ILE A 52 -1.89 -3.79 -8.31
C ILE A 52 -0.44 -3.83 -8.79
N ALA A 53 0.48 -4.38 -7.99
CA ALA A 53 1.89 -4.52 -8.35
C ALA A 53 2.11 -5.29 -9.65
N LYS A 54 1.28 -6.32 -9.93
CA LYS A 54 1.41 -7.18 -11.12
C LYS A 54 1.21 -6.44 -12.44
N SER A 55 0.52 -5.30 -12.40
CA SER A 55 0.26 -4.45 -13.57
C SER A 55 1.14 -3.20 -13.61
N LEU A 56 2.16 -3.13 -12.76
CA LEU A 56 3.03 -1.97 -12.63
C LEU A 56 4.50 -2.34 -12.88
N HIS A 57 5.27 -1.34 -13.29
CA HIS A 57 6.72 -1.40 -13.37
C HIS A 57 7.31 -0.18 -12.66
N CYS A 58 8.57 -0.29 -12.27
CA CYS A 58 9.27 0.83 -11.65
C CYS A 58 9.50 1.95 -12.66
N ALA A 59 8.92 3.13 -12.41
CA ALA A 59 9.13 4.32 -13.26
C ALA A 59 10.59 4.83 -13.31
N LYS A 60 11.49 4.33 -12.45
CA LYS A 60 12.91 4.71 -12.43
C LYS A 60 13.80 3.74 -13.20
N CYS A 61 13.69 2.44 -12.92
CA CYS A 61 14.56 1.41 -13.51
C CYS A 61 13.87 0.49 -14.51
N GLY A 62 12.56 0.63 -14.70
CA GLY A 62 11.76 -0.19 -15.63
C GLY A 62 11.49 -1.62 -15.15
N SER A 63 11.98 -2.04 -13.98
CA SER A 63 11.79 -3.40 -13.48
C SER A 63 10.33 -3.67 -13.09
N ASP A 64 9.82 -4.84 -13.45
CA ASP A 64 8.52 -5.37 -13.00
C ASP A 64 8.57 -5.94 -11.57
N ASP A 65 9.75 -6.00 -10.94
CA ASP A 65 9.92 -6.41 -9.55
C ASP A 65 9.57 -5.26 -8.60
N VAL A 66 8.26 -5.04 -8.49
CA VAL A 66 7.63 -4.06 -7.62
C VAL A 66 6.62 -4.74 -6.69
N GLU A 67 6.49 -4.20 -5.50
CA GLU A 67 5.53 -4.64 -4.48
C GLU A 67 4.66 -3.46 -4.07
N THR A 68 3.37 -3.74 -3.91
CA THR A 68 2.38 -2.81 -3.37
C THR A 68 1.90 -3.29 -2.01
N PHE A 69 1.78 -2.36 -1.07
CA PHE A 69 1.40 -2.66 0.32
C PHE A 69 0.65 -1.51 0.97
N ALA A 70 -0.09 -1.85 2.03
CA ALA A 70 -0.74 -0.87 2.88
C ALA A 70 0.31 -0.12 3.71
N VAL A 71 0.26 1.21 3.69
CA VAL A 71 1.11 2.06 4.52
C VAL A 71 0.22 2.75 5.54
N SER A 72 0.44 2.45 6.80
CA SER A 72 -0.18 3.17 7.93
C SER A 72 0.66 4.38 8.31
N ARG A 73 0.03 5.39 8.92
CA ARG A 73 0.78 6.40 9.68
C ARG A 73 1.49 5.73 10.85
N ASN A 74 2.66 6.26 11.22
CA ASN A 74 3.29 5.82 12.45
C ASN A 74 2.41 6.27 13.64
N SER A 75 1.98 5.31 14.45
CA SER A 75 1.08 5.53 15.59
C SER A 75 1.71 6.37 16.70
N GLU A 76 3.04 6.45 16.76
CA GLU A 76 3.77 7.14 17.84
C GLU A 76 3.92 8.64 17.57
N ASN A 77 4.02 9.05 16.31
CA ASN A 77 4.30 10.44 15.94
C ASN A 77 3.35 11.03 14.89
N GLY A 78 2.44 10.23 14.34
CA GLY A 78 1.45 10.65 13.36
C GLY A 78 2.00 10.94 11.96
N TYR A 79 3.32 10.81 11.76
CA TYR A 79 3.97 11.07 10.48
C TYR A 79 3.80 9.88 9.53
N TRP A 80 3.70 10.19 8.25
CA TRP A 80 3.85 9.17 7.21
C TRP A 80 5.32 8.74 7.14
N PRO A 81 5.64 7.46 6.84
CA PRO A 81 7.04 7.00 6.82
C PRO A 81 7.95 7.73 5.81
N ALA A 82 7.40 8.43 4.81
CA ALA A 82 8.20 9.29 3.94
C ALA A 82 8.47 10.71 4.51
N GLU A 83 7.87 11.06 5.64
CA GLU A 83 8.01 12.37 6.32
C GLU A 83 8.91 12.29 7.56
N SER A 84 9.32 11.09 7.97
CA SER A 84 10.32 10.91 9.03
C SER A 84 11.72 11.03 8.42
N SER A 85 12.13 12.26 8.07
CA SER A 85 13.53 12.61 7.75
C SER A 85 14.21 13.23 8.96
#